data_AF-A0A0F9DMA5-F1
#
_entry.id   AF-A0A0F9DMA5-F1
#
_cell.length_a   1.000
_cell.length_b   1.000
_cell.length_c   1.000
_cell.angle_alpha   90.00
_cell.angle_beta   90.00
_cell.angle_gamma   90.00
#
_symmetry.space_group_name_H-M   'P 1'
#
loop_
_entity.id
_entity.type
_entity.pdbx_description
1 polymer ?
#
loop_
_entity_poly.entity_id
_entity_poly.type
_entity_poly.pdbx_seq_one_letter_code
_entity_poly.pdbx_strand_id
1 'polypeptide(L)'
;MIDPKTIIEIQKTLEDQDSTFRVNWQDQANYIFPRESNITEKMFPGSTRKFDRLYDTTGVTECERMASGLLTNMVPAGQKFFSLTTSDTGLQEIDVVKSYMARATEVEHEELFASNFILQLGETLQSLIAFGTGCIFDSWRDGLYFMDWDISRYQILENFQGKVDTVYLKFPKTAQQAFKEWGDEAGESVLLAMQDEKKENEMFWFIHVVRPRRHRNPRLEDSLNMAWESGYVNIKDKVVVQEGGFPEFPYQIPRWAKTSGEVHGRGIGQMILPQIKMVNTNKRDFNEMVNKLVNPHREILESFEGEYDTTPGARNDVMELPSSRVDERNFGNFPIGKDNLESERKIIKDAWFHDAFAPLTDLTGDRRNELEIRQRIQEAFRRIGTPIGRIESELFTPLIVRSFNLLIRNGVIPAPPPELQGQNLKVMY
;
A
#
# COMPACT_ATOMS: atom_id res chain seq x y z
N MET A 1 26.04 8.29 -16.99
CA MET A 1 25.08 8.23 -18.10
C MET A 1 24.32 6.94 -17.95
N ILE A 2 23.02 7.01 -18.12
CA ILE A 2 22.12 5.88 -17.93
C ILE A 2 22.26 4.91 -19.11
N ASP A 3 22.64 3.66 -18.83
CA ASP A 3 22.66 2.59 -19.84
C ASP A 3 21.38 1.75 -19.75
N PRO A 4 20.51 1.75 -20.78
CA PRO A 4 19.27 0.98 -20.82
C PRO A 4 19.45 -0.51 -20.53
N LYS A 5 20.50 -1.12 -21.11
CA LYS A 5 20.72 -2.58 -20.99
C LYS A 5 21.03 -2.94 -19.56
N THR A 6 21.95 -2.20 -18.93
CA THR A 6 22.30 -2.38 -17.53
C THR A 6 21.08 -2.18 -16.60
N ILE A 7 20.24 -1.17 -16.84
CA ILE A 7 19.03 -0.95 -16.01
C ILE A 7 18.06 -2.13 -16.11
N ILE A 8 17.79 -2.60 -17.32
CA ILE A 8 16.87 -3.72 -17.53
C ILE A 8 17.41 -4.99 -16.86
N GLU A 9 18.72 -5.23 -16.92
CA GLU A 9 19.36 -6.38 -16.28
C GLU A 9 19.33 -6.29 -14.74
N ILE A 10 19.62 -5.11 -14.17
CA ILE A 10 19.52 -4.88 -12.73
C ILE A 10 18.08 -5.06 -12.26
N GLN A 11 17.11 -4.42 -12.93
CA GLN A 11 15.70 -4.52 -12.57
C GLN A 11 15.24 -5.98 -12.56
N LYS A 12 15.61 -6.76 -13.58
CA LYS A 12 15.30 -8.19 -13.63
C LYS A 12 15.95 -8.96 -12.48
N THR A 13 17.20 -8.68 -12.17
CA THR A 13 17.92 -9.33 -11.05
C THR A 13 17.25 -9.04 -9.71
N LEU A 14 16.81 -7.79 -9.48
CA LEU A 14 16.08 -7.42 -8.28
C LEU A 14 14.70 -8.09 -8.21
N GLU A 15 13.99 -8.16 -9.33
CA GLU A 15 12.70 -8.86 -9.43
C GLU A 15 12.84 -10.37 -9.12
N ASP A 16 13.94 -11.00 -9.56
CA ASP A 16 14.26 -12.40 -9.26
C ASP A 16 14.62 -12.61 -7.77
N GLN A 17 15.37 -11.69 -7.16
CA GLN A 17 15.69 -11.71 -5.73
C GLN A 17 14.43 -11.58 -4.85
N ASP A 18 13.47 -10.77 -5.30
CA ASP A 18 12.19 -10.55 -4.61
C ASP A 18 11.17 -11.66 -4.86
N SER A 19 11.49 -12.71 -5.63
CA SER A 19 10.55 -13.79 -5.98
C SER A 19 9.84 -14.43 -4.77
N THR A 20 10.58 -14.71 -3.70
CA THR A 20 10.01 -15.27 -2.45
C THR A 20 9.06 -14.28 -1.78
N PHE A 21 9.42 -12.99 -1.77
CA PHE A 21 8.56 -11.94 -1.23
C PHE A 21 7.28 -11.79 -2.06
N ARG A 22 7.39 -11.81 -3.39
CA ARG A 22 6.25 -11.68 -4.32
C ARG A 22 5.23 -12.79 -4.17
N VAL A 23 5.67 -14.03 -3.94
CA VAL A 23 4.75 -15.15 -3.63
C VAL A 23 4.01 -14.90 -2.31
N ASN A 24 4.71 -14.40 -1.28
CA ASN A 24 4.10 -14.07 0.00
C ASN A 24 3.12 -12.89 -0.12
N TRP A 25 3.49 -11.83 -0.84
CA TRP A 25 2.60 -10.70 -1.09
C TRP A 25 1.38 -11.11 -1.90
N GLN A 26 1.51 -12.00 -2.89
CA GLN A 26 0.36 -12.54 -3.62
C GLN A 26 -0.61 -13.26 -2.66
N ASP A 27 -0.06 -14.07 -1.76
CA ASP A 27 -0.85 -14.80 -0.78
C ASP A 27 -1.58 -13.85 0.19
N GLN A 28 -0.90 -12.79 0.66
CA GLN A 28 -1.53 -11.72 1.45
C GLN A 28 -2.61 -10.98 0.65
N ALA A 29 -2.33 -10.61 -0.60
CA ALA A 29 -3.29 -9.92 -1.46
C ALA A 29 -4.57 -10.75 -1.65
N ASN A 30 -4.46 -12.07 -1.79
CA ASN A 30 -5.62 -12.95 -1.96
C ASN A 30 -6.60 -12.92 -0.77
N TYR A 31 -6.12 -12.71 0.46
CA TYR A 31 -6.95 -12.77 1.68
C TYR A 31 -7.19 -11.42 2.36
N ILE A 32 -6.31 -10.45 2.15
CA ILE A 32 -6.29 -9.16 2.88
C ILE A 32 -6.53 -8.01 1.92
N PHE A 33 -5.91 -8.06 0.74
CA PHE A 33 -5.97 -6.96 -0.20
C PHE A 33 -6.29 -7.37 -1.65
N PRO A 34 -7.51 -7.89 -1.92
CA PRO A 34 -7.80 -8.56 -3.19
C PRO A 34 -7.70 -7.66 -4.42
N ARG A 35 -7.73 -6.33 -4.25
CA ARG A 35 -7.55 -5.40 -5.37
C ARG A 35 -6.14 -5.37 -5.95
N GLU A 36 -5.14 -5.72 -5.14
CA GLU A 36 -3.74 -5.83 -5.54
C GLU A 36 -3.29 -7.28 -5.79
N SER A 37 -4.21 -8.21 -6.00
CA SER A 37 -3.92 -9.64 -6.25
C SER A 37 -3.26 -9.93 -7.62
N ASN A 38 -2.67 -8.93 -8.28
CA ASN A 38 -1.97 -9.05 -9.56
C ASN A 38 -0.44 -8.97 -9.40
N ILE A 39 0.12 -9.65 -8.39
CA ILE A 39 1.56 -9.57 -8.08
C ILE A 39 2.34 -10.61 -8.86
N THR A 40 1.96 -11.90 -8.75
CA THR A 40 2.53 -13.00 -9.53
C THR A 40 1.57 -13.49 -10.60
N GLU A 41 0.26 -13.38 -10.33
CA GLU A 41 -0.78 -13.79 -11.28
C GLU A 41 -1.08 -12.66 -12.26
N LYS A 42 -1.02 -12.94 -13.56
CA LYS A 42 -1.42 -11.98 -14.60
C LYS A 42 -2.92 -12.11 -14.86
N MET A 43 -3.72 -11.22 -14.29
CA MET A 43 -5.15 -11.13 -14.63
C MET A 43 -5.40 -10.05 -15.69
N PHE A 44 -6.42 -10.28 -16.51
CA PHE A 44 -6.86 -9.30 -17.50
C PHE A 44 -7.81 -8.29 -16.84
N PRO A 45 -7.73 -6.99 -17.19
CA PRO A 45 -8.69 -6.00 -16.72
C PRO A 45 -10.14 -6.45 -16.97
N GLY A 46 -10.99 -6.38 -15.95
CA GLY A 46 -12.40 -6.78 -16.04
C GLY A 46 -12.69 -8.27 -15.84
N SER A 47 -11.68 -9.13 -15.67
CA SER A 47 -11.93 -10.53 -15.28
C SER A 47 -12.53 -10.58 -13.88
N THR A 48 -13.57 -11.40 -13.68
CA THR A 48 -14.11 -11.70 -12.35
C THR A 48 -12.97 -12.17 -11.46
N ARG A 49 -12.60 -11.34 -10.47
CA ARG A 49 -11.61 -11.73 -9.46
C ARG A 49 -12.08 -13.05 -8.87
N LYS A 50 -11.20 -14.05 -8.84
CA LYS A 50 -11.49 -15.35 -8.22
C LYS A 50 -11.52 -15.18 -6.69
N PHE A 51 -12.53 -14.48 -6.21
CA PHE A 51 -12.93 -14.47 -4.80
C PHE A 51 -13.46 -15.85 -4.36
N ASP A 52 -13.46 -16.86 -5.23
CA ASP A 52 -13.88 -18.24 -4.93
C ASP A 52 -13.27 -18.82 -3.65
N ARG A 53 -12.12 -18.29 -3.22
CA ARG A 53 -11.41 -18.73 -2.01
C ARG A 53 -11.59 -17.82 -0.80
N LEU A 54 -12.30 -16.69 -0.92
CA LEU A 54 -12.54 -15.74 0.16
C LEU A 54 -13.96 -15.90 0.72
N TYR A 55 -14.09 -16.69 1.78
CA TYR A 55 -15.34 -16.94 2.50
C TYR A 55 -15.52 -16.01 3.71
N ASP A 56 -14.42 -15.48 4.26
CA ASP A 56 -14.41 -14.56 5.39
C ASP A 56 -13.69 -13.25 5.04
N THR A 57 -14.36 -12.12 5.24
CA THR A 57 -13.85 -10.79 4.88
C THR A 57 -13.21 -10.03 6.04
N THR A 58 -13.11 -10.63 7.25
CA THR A 58 -12.55 -9.96 8.43
C THR A 58 -11.14 -9.45 8.15
N GLY A 59 -10.34 -10.23 7.44
CA GLY A 59 -9.00 -9.84 6.97
C GLY A 59 -8.98 -8.50 6.21
N VAL A 60 -9.88 -8.39 5.24
CA VAL A 60 -9.99 -7.23 4.35
C VAL A 60 -10.49 -6.01 5.11
N THR A 61 -11.57 -6.17 5.86
CA THR A 61 -12.24 -5.05 6.55
C THR A 61 -11.41 -4.46 7.67
N GLU A 62 -10.66 -5.30 8.41
CA GLU A 62 -9.83 -4.82 9.52
C GLU A 62 -8.55 -4.13 9.01
N CYS A 63 -7.97 -4.59 7.91
CA CYS A 63 -6.85 -3.90 7.26
C CYS A 63 -7.25 -2.50 6.76
N GLU A 64 -8.38 -2.37 6.07
CA GLU A 64 -8.90 -1.09 5.58
C GLU A 64 -9.25 -0.14 6.74
N ARG A 65 -9.82 -0.69 7.81
CA ARG A 65 -10.15 0.06 9.03
C ARG A 65 -8.91 0.62 9.71
N MET A 66 -7.86 -0.19 9.86
CA MET A 66 -6.62 0.30 10.45
C MET A 66 -5.96 1.38 9.57
N ALA A 67 -5.95 1.21 8.24
CA ALA A 67 -5.43 2.22 7.32
C ALA A 67 -6.17 3.55 7.46
N SER A 68 -7.51 3.50 7.43
CA SER A 68 -8.38 4.66 7.60
C SER A 68 -8.23 5.30 8.98
N GLY A 69 -8.06 4.47 10.02
CA GLY A 69 -7.84 4.89 11.39
C GLY A 69 -6.50 5.61 11.57
N LEU A 70 -5.42 5.08 10.99
CA LEU A 70 -4.12 5.76 11.00
C LEU A 70 -4.18 7.07 10.22
N LEU A 71 -4.74 7.07 9.01
CA LEU A 71 -4.88 8.27 8.19
C LEU A 71 -5.61 9.39 8.94
N THR A 72 -6.79 9.09 9.52
CA THR A 72 -7.62 10.09 10.20
C THR A 72 -6.93 10.66 11.45
N ASN A 73 -6.12 9.86 12.15
CA ASN A 73 -5.44 10.29 13.36
C ASN A 73 -4.11 10.98 13.10
N MET A 74 -3.39 10.58 12.06
CA MET A 74 -2.11 11.20 11.66
C MET A 74 -2.31 12.45 10.82
N VAL A 75 -3.37 12.51 10.01
CA VAL A 75 -3.71 13.62 9.13
C VAL A 75 -5.17 14.03 9.34
N PRO A 76 -5.52 14.59 10.52
CA PRO A 76 -6.87 15.06 10.79
C PRO A 76 -7.31 16.16 9.81
N ALA A 77 -8.47 15.95 9.18
CA ALA A 77 -9.02 16.89 8.20
C ALA A 77 -9.25 18.27 8.83
N GLY A 78 -8.75 19.32 8.17
CA GLY A 78 -8.91 20.71 8.60
C GLY A 78 -8.12 21.11 9.85
N GLN A 79 -7.19 20.27 10.32
CA GLN A 79 -6.28 20.58 11.42
C GLN A 79 -4.82 20.53 10.97
N LYS A 80 -3.96 21.29 11.65
CA LYS A 80 -2.51 21.22 11.43
C LYS A 80 -1.97 19.99 12.13
N PHE A 81 -1.29 19.12 11.39
CA PHE A 81 -0.74 17.84 11.89
C PHE A 81 0.79 17.83 11.96
N PHE A 82 1.43 18.92 11.54
CA PHE A 82 2.84 19.17 11.79
C PHE A 82 3.11 20.68 11.93
N SER A 83 4.32 21.00 12.39
CA SER A 83 4.86 22.35 12.40
C SER A 83 6.30 22.35 11.89
N LEU A 84 6.62 23.31 11.03
CA LEU A 84 7.98 23.56 10.56
C LEU A 84 8.74 24.41 11.57
N THR A 85 9.98 24.03 11.85
CA THR A 85 10.89 24.81 12.71
C THR A 85 12.34 24.62 12.28
N THR A 86 13.26 25.35 12.92
CA THR A 86 14.70 25.18 12.75
C THR A 86 15.26 24.24 13.80
N SER A 87 16.41 23.63 13.51
CA SER A 87 17.15 22.87 14.52
C SER A 87 17.83 23.77 15.56
N ASP A 88 18.19 25.00 15.16
CA ASP A 88 18.81 26.00 16.03
C ASP A 88 17.76 26.74 16.86
N THR A 89 17.83 26.60 18.18
CA THR A 89 16.92 27.24 19.15
C THR A 89 17.06 28.76 19.19
N GLY A 90 18.24 29.31 18.90
CA GLY A 90 18.44 30.76 18.87
C GLY A 90 17.69 31.43 17.73
N LEU A 91 17.57 30.74 16.59
CA LEU A 91 16.82 31.22 15.43
C LEU A 91 15.30 31.11 15.63
N GLN A 92 14.83 30.17 16.44
CA GLN A 92 13.40 30.01 16.72
C GLN A 92 12.78 31.22 17.45
N GLU A 93 13.59 31.94 18.22
CA GLU A 93 13.18 33.14 18.97
C GLU A 93 13.16 34.40 18.09
N ILE A 94 13.70 34.34 16.87
CA ILE A 94 13.66 35.49 15.94
C ILE A 94 12.26 35.59 15.35
N ASP A 95 11.59 36.72 15.59
CA ASP A 95 10.20 36.97 15.14
C ASP A 95 10.01 36.73 13.63
N VAL A 96 10.99 37.14 12.80
CA VAL A 96 10.97 36.94 11.35
C VAL A 96 10.97 35.46 10.98
N VAL A 97 11.84 34.67 11.62
CA VAL A 97 11.95 33.21 11.40
C VAL A 97 10.67 32.52 11.85
N LYS A 98 10.18 32.87 13.03
CA LYS A 98 8.95 32.30 13.60
C LYS A 98 7.73 32.58 12.73
N SER A 99 7.58 33.82 12.27
CA SER A 99 6.50 34.23 11.37
C SER A 99 6.59 33.51 10.02
N TYR A 100 7.79 33.42 9.45
CA TYR A 100 8.02 32.70 8.20
C TYR A 100 7.65 31.21 8.33
N MET A 101 8.15 30.52 9.35
CA MET A 101 7.87 29.10 9.57
C MET A 101 6.38 28.83 9.83
N ALA A 102 5.72 29.69 10.60
CA ALA A 102 4.27 29.59 10.83
C ALA A 102 3.47 29.76 9.53
N ARG A 103 3.84 30.73 8.70
CA ARG A 103 3.19 30.96 7.40
C ARG A 103 3.47 29.84 6.41
N ALA A 104 4.72 29.38 6.34
CA ALA A 104 5.10 28.25 5.50
C ALA A 104 4.34 26.98 5.89
N THR A 105 4.25 26.69 7.19
CA THR A 105 3.46 25.55 7.70
C THR A 105 2.01 25.65 7.26
N GLU A 106 1.40 26.83 7.36
CA GLU A 106 0.01 27.04 6.95
C GLU A 106 -0.21 26.82 5.44
N VAL A 107 0.62 27.44 4.61
CA VAL A 107 0.55 27.29 3.15
C VAL A 107 0.78 25.84 2.73
N GLU A 108 1.74 25.15 3.35
CA GLU A 108 1.99 23.75 3.05
C GLU A 108 0.79 22.85 3.40
N HIS A 109 0.12 23.08 4.53
CA HIS A 109 -1.11 22.35 4.85
C HIS A 109 -2.22 22.63 3.83
N GLU A 110 -2.43 23.89 3.45
CA GLU A 110 -3.43 24.28 2.44
C GLU A 110 -3.19 23.56 1.12
N GLU A 111 -1.95 23.54 0.63
CA GLU A 111 -1.57 22.88 -0.63
C GLU A 111 -1.65 21.36 -0.55
N LEU A 112 -1.25 20.75 0.58
CA LEU A 112 -1.41 19.31 0.80
C LEU A 112 -2.89 18.91 0.77
N PHE A 113 -3.77 19.64 1.47
CA PHE A 113 -5.20 19.33 1.49
C PHE A 113 -5.93 19.68 0.18
N ALA A 114 -5.42 20.62 -0.61
CA ALA A 114 -5.94 20.93 -1.93
C ALA A 114 -5.52 19.89 -3.00
N SER A 115 -4.41 19.19 -2.75
CA SER A 115 -3.87 18.15 -3.65
C SER A 115 -4.54 16.78 -3.50
N ASN A 116 -4.06 15.79 -4.25
CA ASN A 116 -4.48 14.39 -4.12
C ASN A 116 -3.78 13.62 -2.98
N PHE A 117 -3.05 14.31 -2.09
CA PHE A 117 -2.26 13.73 -1.00
C PHE A 117 -3.03 12.71 -0.14
N ILE A 118 -4.18 13.09 0.41
CA ILE A 118 -4.95 12.25 1.34
C ILE A 118 -5.36 10.92 0.71
N LEU A 119 -5.75 10.96 -0.57
CA LEU A 119 -6.18 9.78 -1.31
C LEU A 119 -5.00 8.83 -1.53
N GLN A 120 -3.86 9.35 -1.98
CA GLN A 120 -2.68 8.53 -2.24
C GLN A 120 -2.06 8.00 -0.94
N LEU A 121 -2.03 8.81 0.12
CA LEU A 121 -1.55 8.38 1.43
C LEU A 121 -2.40 7.24 2.01
N GLY A 122 -3.72 7.27 1.84
CA GLY A 122 -4.59 6.18 2.26
C GLY A 122 -4.25 4.85 1.60
N GLU A 123 -3.99 4.86 0.29
CA GLU A 123 -3.54 3.70 -0.48
C GLU A 123 -2.16 3.20 0.01
N THR A 124 -1.20 4.11 0.18
CA THR A 124 0.14 3.80 0.69
C THR A 124 0.09 3.18 2.10
N LEU A 125 -0.74 3.72 2.99
CA LEU A 125 -0.91 3.18 4.35
C LEU A 125 -1.55 1.79 4.34
N GLN A 126 -2.50 1.55 3.44
CA GLN A 126 -3.11 0.23 3.30
C GLN A 126 -2.10 -0.81 2.80
N SER A 127 -1.29 -0.45 1.80
CA SER A 127 -0.18 -1.27 1.30
C SER A 127 0.87 -1.55 2.40
N LEU A 128 1.22 -0.53 3.17
CA LEU A 128 2.12 -0.62 4.32
C LEU A 128 1.63 -1.60 5.39
N ILE A 129 0.35 -1.55 5.77
CA ILE A 129 -0.21 -2.41 6.82
C ILE A 129 -0.36 -3.86 6.33
N ALA A 130 -0.79 -4.03 5.08
CA ALA A 130 -0.98 -5.34 4.48
C ALA A 130 0.37 -6.04 4.23
N PHE A 131 1.25 -5.43 3.44
CA PHE A 131 2.47 -6.06 2.93
C PHE A 131 3.71 -5.73 3.75
N GLY A 132 3.73 -4.57 4.42
CA GLY A 132 4.86 -4.10 5.22
C GLY A 132 5.69 -3.01 4.58
N THR A 133 5.46 -2.70 3.31
CA THR A 133 6.14 -1.63 2.58
C THR A 133 5.10 -0.84 1.80
N GLY A 134 5.11 0.47 1.94
CA GLY A 134 4.34 1.39 1.10
C GLY A 134 5.27 2.19 0.20
N CYS A 135 4.75 2.78 -0.88
CA CYS A 135 5.55 3.67 -1.74
C CYS A 135 4.68 4.81 -2.26
N ILE A 136 5.02 6.04 -1.87
CA ILE A 136 4.44 7.25 -2.45
C ILE A 136 5.51 8.04 -3.18
N PHE A 137 5.17 8.52 -4.37
CA PHE A 137 5.96 9.41 -5.19
C PHE A 137 5.42 10.83 -5.09
N ASP A 138 6.30 11.81 -4.94
CA ASP A 138 5.92 13.22 -4.85
C ASP A 138 6.62 14.06 -5.93
N SER A 139 5.82 14.88 -6.63
CA SER A 139 6.28 15.72 -7.72
C SER A 139 5.45 17.00 -7.81
N TRP A 140 5.89 17.91 -8.69
CA TRP A 140 5.15 19.10 -9.06
C TRP A 140 4.47 18.92 -10.42
N ARG A 141 3.20 19.35 -10.54
CA ARG A 141 2.49 19.54 -11.81
C ARG A 141 1.82 20.92 -11.82
N ASP A 142 0.50 20.98 -11.62
CA ASP A 142 -0.24 22.24 -11.42
C ASP A 142 -0.38 22.60 -9.93
N GLY A 143 0.56 22.11 -9.11
CA GLY A 143 0.51 22.05 -7.65
C GLY A 143 1.24 20.80 -7.16
N LEU A 144 1.14 20.52 -5.85
CA LEU A 144 1.64 19.27 -5.28
C LEU A 144 0.89 18.08 -5.91
N TYR A 145 1.66 17.08 -6.35
CA TYR A 145 1.12 15.87 -6.98
C TYR A 145 1.76 14.64 -6.35
N PHE A 146 0.90 13.74 -5.88
CA PHE A 146 1.30 12.49 -5.26
C PHE A 146 0.85 11.29 -6.09
N MET A 147 1.58 10.20 -6.01
CA MET A 147 1.22 8.94 -6.66
C MET A 147 1.70 7.74 -5.84
N ASP A 148 0.76 6.93 -5.38
CA ASP A 148 1.04 5.62 -4.80
C ASP A 148 1.41 4.63 -5.90
N TRP A 149 2.30 3.69 -5.56
CA TRP A 149 2.69 2.60 -6.44
C TRP A 149 2.42 1.26 -5.75
N ASP A 150 1.74 0.36 -6.47
CA ASP A 150 1.52 -1.02 -6.01
C ASP A 150 2.86 -1.72 -5.71
N ILE A 151 2.90 -2.55 -4.67
CA ILE A 151 4.12 -3.28 -4.25
C ILE A 151 4.71 -4.19 -5.34
N SER A 152 3.89 -4.64 -6.28
CA SER A 152 4.32 -5.46 -7.42
C SER A 152 5.21 -4.71 -8.43
N ARG A 153 5.15 -3.38 -8.43
CA ARG A 153 5.73 -2.56 -9.51
C ARG A 153 7.11 -2.05 -9.20
N TYR A 154 7.48 -1.89 -7.94
CA TYR A 154 8.75 -1.30 -7.55
C TYR A 154 9.68 -2.30 -6.86
N GLN A 155 10.99 -2.07 -7.00
CA GLN A 155 12.06 -2.72 -6.26
C GLN A 155 12.90 -1.62 -5.62
N ILE A 156 13.35 -1.86 -4.39
CA ILE A 156 14.03 -0.84 -3.59
C ILE A 156 15.42 -1.34 -3.22
N LEU A 157 16.35 -0.40 -3.04
CA LEU A 157 17.69 -0.68 -2.51
C LEU A 157 18.02 0.31 -1.40
N GLU A 158 18.88 -0.16 -0.49
CA GLU A 158 19.35 0.61 0.65
C GLU A 158 20.78 1.11 0.47
N ASN A 159 21.04 2.26 1.08
CA ASN A 159 22.40 2.75 1.28
C ASN A 159 23.07 2.09 2.49
N PHE A 160 24.33 2.46 2.72
CA PHE A 160 25.15 1.97 3.83
C PHE A 160 24.58 2.30 5.23
N GLN A 161 23.64 3.24 5.34
CA GLN A 161 22.95 3.59 6.59
C GLN A 161 21.63 2.82 6.76
N GLY A 162 21.27 1.94 5.83
CA GLY A 162 20.01 1.20 5.83
C GLY A 162 18.79 2.04 5.45
N LYS A 163 19.00 3.24 4.88
CA LYS A 163 17.93 4.08 4.32
C LYS A 163 17.73 3.73 2.85
N VAL A 164 16.47 3.69 2.43
CA VAL A 164 16.13 3.51 1.02
C VAL A 164 16.50 4.79 0.27
N ASP A 165 17.30 4.66 -0.78
CA ASP A 165 17.73 5.80 -1.61
C ASP A 165 17.62 5.54 -3.12
N THR A 166 17.23 4.32 -3.49
CA THR A 166 17.22 3.83 -4.85
C THR A 166 15.97 3.02 -5.11
N VAL A 167 15.29 3.33 -6.22
CA VAL A 167 14.05 2.68 -6.67
C VAL A 167 14.17 2.32 -8.15
N TYR A 168 13.74 1.11 -8.48
CA TYR A 168 13.45 0.67 -9.83
C TYR A 168 11.95 0.40 -9.91
N LEU A 169 11.24 1.21 -10.68
CA LEU A 169 9.80 1.13 -10.84
C LEU A 169 9.47 0.67 -12.26
N LYS A 170 8.73 -0.42 -12.39
CA LYS A 170 8.28 -0.99 -13.65
C LYS A 170 6.79 -0.76 -13.82
N PHE A 171 6.40 -0.04 -14.86
CA PHE A 171 4.99 0.28 -15.11
C PHE A 171 4.64 0.20 -16.60
N PRO A 172 3.38 -0.16 -16.92
CA PRO A 172 2.88 -0.11 -18.28
C PRO A 172 2.30 1.27 -18.61
N LYS A 173 2.47 1.71 -19.86
CA LYS A 173 1.73 2.82 -20.48
C LYS A 173 1.23 2.37 -21.86
N THR A 174 0.08 2.87 -22.27
CA THR A 174 -0.35 2.67 -23.67
C THR A 174 0.54 3.45 -24.63
N ALA A 175 0.59 3.06 -25.91
CA ALA A 175 1.33 3.80 -26.93
C ALA A 175 0.93 5.29 -26.94
N GLN A 176 -0.38 5.55 -26.87
CA GLN A 176 -0.91 6.92 -26.82
C GLN A 176 -0.46 7.70 -25.58
N GLN A 177 -0.44 7.07 -24.40
CA GLN A 177 0.03 7.72 -23.17
C GLN A 177 1.53 8.02 -23.22
N ALA A 178 2.32 7.05 -23.67
CA ALA A 178 3.78 7.20 -23.79
C ALA A 178 4.14 8.29 -24.81
N PHE A 179 3.46 8.33 -25.96
CA PHE A 179 3.68 9.37 -26.97
C PHE A 179 3.26 10.76 -26.48
N LYS A 180 2.16 10.89 -25.73
CA LYS A 180 1.76 12.19 -25.14
C LYS A 180 2.78 12.73 -24.13
N GLU A 181 3.47 11.85 -23.42
CA GLU A 181 4.42 12.23 -22.37
C GLU A 181 5.83 12.47 -22.90
N TRP A 182 6.29 11.65 -23.85
CA TRP A 182 7.69 11.65 -24.32
C TRP A 182 7.86 11.92 -25.82
N GLY A 183 6.77 12.01 -26.59
CA GLY A 183 6.81 12.25 -28.02
C GLY A 183 7.64 11.20 -28.76
N ASP A 184 8.56 11.67 -29.61
CA ASP A 184 9.42 10.82 -30.44
C ASP A 184 10.46 10.03 -29.63
N GLU A 185 10.77 10.46 -28.41
CA GLU A 185 11.75 9.78 -27.53
C GLU A 185 11.15 8.51 -26.88
N ALA A 186 9.83 8.29 -26.98
CA ALA A 186 9.15 7.13 -26.41
C ALA A 186 9.67 5.77 -26.95
N GLY A 187 10.29 5.78 -28.13
CA GLY A 187 10.88 4.62 -28.80
C GLY A 187 10.19 4.25 -30.11
N GLU A 188 10.95 3.63 -31.02
CA GLU A 188 10.49 3.27 -32.36
C GLU A 188 9.24 2.38 -32.34
N SER A 189 9.13 1.45 -31.38
CA SER A 189 7.99 0.55 -31.30
C SER A 189 6.71 1.26 -30.85
N VAL A 190 6.82 2.31 -30.04
CA VAL A 190 5.68 3.16 -29.65
C VAL A 190 5.22 3.99 -30.84
N LEU A 191 6.15 4.57 -31.59
CA LEU A 191 5.84 5.34 -32.80
C LEU A 191 5.19 4.49 -33.88
N LEU A 192 5.66 3.25 -34.08
CA LEU A 192 5.03 2.30 -35.01
C LEU A 192 3.62 1.91 -34.56
N ALA A 193 3.37 1.79 -33.25
CA ALA A 193 2.03 1.52 -32.73
C ALA A 193 1.09 2.73 -32.86
N MET A 194 1.62 3.96 -32.83
CA MET A 194 0.85 5.18 -33.07
C MET A 194 0.44 5.39 -34.54
N GLN A 195 1.11 4.73 -35.49
CA GLN A 195 0.74 4.81 -36.92
C GLN A 195 -0.51 3.97 -37.27
N ASP A 196 -0.92 3.05 -36.39
CA ASP A 196 -2.06 2.17 -36.58
C ASP A 196 -3.09 2.45 -35.48
N GLU A 197 -4.25 3.02 -35.84
CA GLU A 197 -5.33 3.37 -34.90
C GLU A 197 -5.74 2.19 -33.99
N LYS A 198 -5.57 0.94 -34.45
CA LYS A 198 -5.88 -0.26 -33.65
C LYS A 198 -4.85 -0.56 -32.57
N LYS A 199 -3.63 -0.03 -32.68
CA LYS A 199 -2.50 -0.28 -31.78
C LYS A 199 -2.18 0.88 -30.85
N GLU A 200 -2.91 1.99 -30.94
CA GLU A 200 -2.75 3.13 -30.01
C GLU A 200 -2.90 2.72 -28.52
N ASN A 201 -3.73 1.71 -28.26
CA ASN A 201 -3.98 1.17 -26.93
C ASN A 201 -3.08 -0.04 -26.57
N GLU A 202 -2.10 -0.39 -27.42
CA GLU A 202 -1.12 -1.42 -27.10
C GLU A 202 -0.28 -0.97 -25.90
N MET A 203 -0.06 -1.89 -24.95
CA MET A 203 0.67 -1.62 -23.72
C MET A 203 2.17 -1.84 -23.90
N PHE A 204 2.96 -0.83 -23.52
CA PHE A 204 4.41 -0.85 -23.49
C PHE A 204 4.89 -0.72 -22.05
N TRP A 205 5.96 -1.45 -21.70
CA TRP A 205 6.53 -1.44 -20.36
C TRP A 205 7.75 -0.53 -20.29
N PHE A 206 7.77 0.30 -19.25
CA PHE A 206 8.84 1.24 -18.97
C PHE A 206 9.41 0.97 -17.58
N ILE A 207 10.68 1.33 -17.40
CA ILE A 207 11.36 1.33 -16.11
C ILE A 207 11.73 2.77 -15.78
N HIS A 208 11.31 3.24 -14.62
CA HIS A 208 11.83 4.45 -14.02
C HIS A 208 12.83 4.08 -12.93
N VAL A 209 14.06 4.51 -13.11
CA VAL A 209 15.10 4.38 -12.09
C VAL A 209 15.32 5.74 -11.43
N VAL A 210 15.38 5.73 -10.09
CA VAL A 210 15.90 6.86 -9.33
C VAL A 210 16.96 6.34 -8.37
N ARG A 211 18.17 6.90 -8.42
CA ARG A 211 19.28 6.51 -7.54
C ARG A 211 20.26 7.66 -7.32
N PRO A 212 21.12 7.61 -6.28
CA PRO A 212 22.13 8.64 -6.09
C PRO A 212 23.08 8.71 -7.29
N ARG A 213 23.36 9.92 -7.76
CA ARG A 213 24.23 10.15 -8.92
C ARG A 213 25.69 9.91 -8.53
N ARG A 214 26.40 9.03 -9.25
CA ARG A 214 27.80 8.66 -8.96
C ARG A 214 28.81 9.78 -9.25
N HIS A 215 28.56 10.55 -10.30
CA HIS A 215 29.41 11.66 -10.72
C HIS A 215 28.55 12.91 -10.89
N ARG A 216 28.82 13.95 -10.10
CA ARG A 216 28.12 15.23 -10.12
C ARG A 216 29.13 16.37 -10.03
N ASN A 217 28.89 17.45 -10.75
CA ASN A 217 29.54 18.73 -10.47
C ASN A 217 28.58 19.60 -9.63
N PRO A 218 28.86 19.83 -8.33
CA PRO A 218 27.96 20.59 -7.46
C PRO A 218 27.78 22.06 -7.87
N ARG A 219 28.61 22.58 -8.79
CA ARG A 219 28.55 23.97 -9.27
C ARG A 219 27.60 24.20 -10.45
N LEU A 220 27.09 23.13 -11.06
CA LEU A 220 26.15 23.21 -12.18
C LEU A 220 24.74 22.90 -11.69
N GLU A 221 23.77 23.72 -12.07
CA GLU A 221 22.35 23.58 -11.67
C GLU A 221 21.51 22.76 -12.65
N ASP A 222 22.13 22.22 -13.72
CA ASP A 222 21.41 21.41 -14.72
C ASP A 222 20.79 20.15 -14.12
N SER A 223 19.70 19.66 -14.73
CA SER A 223 19.01 18.42 -14.35
C SER A 223 19.95 17.19 -14.27
N LEU A 224 20.99 17.18 -15.10
CA LEU A 224 22.03 16.15 -15.13
C LEU A 224 23.06 16.27 -13.99
N ASN A 225 23.00 17.31 -13.18
CA ASN A 225 23.86 17.54 -12.02
C ASN A 225 23.08 17.54 -10.70
N MET A 226 21.81 17.13 -10.70
CA MET A 226 21.05 16.94 -9.47
C MET A 226 21.55 15.70 -8.68
N ALA A 227 21.30 15.68 -7.36
CA ALA A 227 21.83 14.68 -6.44
C ALA A 227 21.32 13.25 -6.73
N TRP A 228 20.05 13.12 -7.11
CA TRP A 228 19.47 11.88 -7.60
C TRP A 228 19.36 11.92 -9.12
N GLU A 229 19.86 10.89 -9.80
CA GLU A 229 19.61 10.71 -11.23
C GLU A 229 18.27 10.00 -11.44
N SER A 230 17.52 10.46 -12.44
CA SER A 230 16.22 9.91 -12.83
C SER A 230 16.29 9.49 -14.29
N GLY A 231 15.93 8.26 -14.61
CA GLY A 231 15.90 7.78 -15.98
C GLY A 231 14.68 6.93 -16.28
N TYR A 232 14.03 7.23 -17.40
CA TYR A 232 12.97 6.40 -17.97
C TYR A 232 13.54 5.58 -19.11
N VAL A 233 13.32 4.27 -19.09
CA VAL A 233 13.83 3.32 -20.09
C VAL A 233 12.67 2.53 -20.67
N ASN A 234 12.56 2.50 -21.99
CA ASN A 234 11.65 1.61 -22.70
C ASN A 234 12.27 0.20 -22.74
N ILE A 235 11.57 -0.80 -22.19
CA ILE A 235 12.09 -2.18 -22.09
C ILE A 235 12.20 -2.85 -23.47
N LYS A 236 11.24 -2.59 -24.36
CA LYS A 236 11.13 -3.24 -25.68
C LYS A 236 12.23 -2.74 -26.61
N ASP A 237 12.38 -1.41 -26.69
CA ASP A 237 13.33 -0.76 -27.60
C ASP A 237 14.72 -0.61 -26.98
N LYS A 238 14.85 -0.79 -25.66
CA LYS A 238 16.11 -0.61 -24.90
C LYS A 238 16.72 0.77 -25.11
N VAL A 239 15.87 1.79 -25.13
CA VAL A 239 16.25 3.21 -25.26
C VAL A 239 15.95 3.96 -23.98
N VAL A 240 16.79 4.96 -23.67
CA VAL A 240 16.46 5.96 -22.65
C VAL A 240 15.44 6.91 -23.27
N VAL A 241 14.29 7.01 -22.65
CA VAL A 241 13.17 7.84 -23.09
C VAL A 241 13.27 9.23 -22.51
N GLN A 242 13.78 9.35 -21.28
CA GLN A 242 13.97 10.63 -20.62
C GLN A 242 15.05 10.48 -19.56
N GLU A 243 16.02 11.40 -19.56
CA GLU A 243 17.02 11.53 -18.49
C GLU A 243 16.82 12.85 -17.75
N GLY A 244 16.86 12.79 -16.43
CA GLY A 244 16.72 13.95 -15.57
C GLY A 244 17.33 13.70 -14.21
N GLY A 245 16.81 14.39 -13.21
CA GLY A 245 17.25 14.22 -11.85
C GLY A 245 16.35 14.94 -10.86
N PHE A 246 16.61 14.69 -9.58
CA PHE A 246 15.92 15.35 -8.49
C PHE A 246 16.93 15.88 -7.45
N PRO A 247 16.72 17.07 -6.88
CA PRO A 247 17.59 17.58 -5.83
C PRO A 247 17.45 16.78 -4.53
N GLU A 248 16.27 16.23 -4.25
CA GLU A 248 15.95 15.29 -3.16
C GLU A 248 15.36 13.99 -3.71
N PHE A 249 15.43 12.91 -2.93
CA PHE A 249 14.80 11.65 -3.29
C PHE A 249 13.26 11.79 -3.38
N PRO A 250 12.62 11.45 -4.51
CA PRO A 250 11.20 11.70 -4.78
C PRO A 250 10.26 10.57 -4.37
N TYR A 251 10.79 9.52 -3.73
CA TYR A 251 10.00 8.38 -3.27
C TYR A 251 10.11 8.27 -1.76
N GLN A 252 8.97 8.25 -1.08
CA GLN A 252 8.92 7.96 0.35
C GLN A 252 8.39 6.55 0.55
N ILE A 253 9.23 5.71 1.14
CA ILE A 253 9.02 4.27 1.22
C ILE A 253 9.06 3.86 2.70
N PRO A 254 7.94 3.99 3.41
CA PRO A 254 7.83 3.52 4.79
C PRO A 254 7.87 1.99 4.85
N ARG A 255 8.47 1.48 5.91
CA ARG A 255 8.42 0.05 6.25
C ARG A 255 7.85 -0.14 7.64
N TRP A 256 6.88 -1.05 7.75
CA TRP A 256 6.16 -1.30 9.00
C TRP A 256 7.10 -1.88 10.08
N ALA A 257 7.76 -2.98 9.74
CA ALA A 257 8.83 -3.60 10.51
C ALA A 257 9.92 -4.08 9.55
N LYS A 258 11.18 -4.10 9.99
CA LYS A 258 12.32 -4.55 9.17
C LYS A 258 13.06 -5.67 9.89
N THR A 259 13.23 -6.80 9.20
CA THR A 259 14.12 -7.90 9.64
C THR A 259 15.56 -7.59 9.24
N SER A 260 16.54 -8.00 10.05
CA SER A 260 17.95 -7.86 9.68
C SER A 260 18.26 -8.61 8.38
N GLY A 261 18.93 -7.94 7.44
CA GLY A 261 19.28 -8.51 6.12
C GLY A 261 18.17 -8.45 5.07
N GLU A 262 16.95 -8.06 5.43
CA GLU A 262 15.85 -7.84 4.47
C GLU A 262 15.76 -6.36 4.10
N VAL A 263 15.52 -6.06 2.82
CA VAL A 263 15.37 -4.67 2.33
C VAL A 263 13.92 -4.20 2.48
N HIS A 264 12.98 -5.08 2.12
CA HIS A 264 11.54 -4.86 2.24
C HIS A 264 11.06 -4.98 3.69
N GLY A 265 10.00 -4.25 4.01
CA GLY A 265 9.33 -4.36 5.29
C GLY A 265 8.39 -5.57 5.39
N ARG A 266 8.00 -5.88 6.62
CA ARG A 266 7.06 -6.95 7.00
C ARG A 266 5.83 -6.33 7.68
N GLY A 267 4.65 -6.54 7.09
CA GLY A 267 3.39 -5.95 7.56
C GLY A 267 2.68 -6.80 8.61
N ILE A 268 1.63 -6.25 9.22
CA ILE A 268 0.75 -7.02 10.10
C ILE A 268 0.10 -8.15 9.30
N GLY A 269 -0.31 -7.86 8.06
CA GLY A 269 -0.96 -8.85 7.20
C GLY A 269 -0.15 -10.12 7.04
N GLN A 270 1.18 -10.02 6.97
CA GLN A 270 2.04 -11.20 6.96
C GLN A 270 1.99 -11.99 8.26
N MET A 271 2.06 -11.30 9.40
CA MET A 271 2.13 -11.91 10.73
C MET A 271 0.87 -12.76 11.03
N ILE A 272 -0.30 -12.26 10.65
CA ILE A 272 -1.59 -12.91 10.93
C ILE A 272 -2.17 -13.69 9.74
N LEU A 273 -1.44 -13.78 8.61
CA LEU A 273 -1.88 -14.52 7.44
C LEU A 273 -2.31 -15.98 7.75
N PRO A 274 -1.58 -16.76 8.60
CA PRO A 274 -2.02 -18.11 8.95
C PRO A 274 -3.38 -18.13 9.64
N GLN A 275 -3.61 -17.17 10.54
CA GLN A 275 -4.87 -17.01 11.27
C GLN A 275 -6.03 -16.66 10.33
N ILE A 276 -5.79 -15.75 9.38
CA ILE A 276 -6.79 -15.36 8.38
C ILE A 276 -7.17 -16.55 7.50
N LYS A 277 -6.19 -17.33 7.05
CA LYS A 277 -6.44 -18.56 6.27
C LYS A 277 -7.23 -19.60 7.04
N MET A 278 -6.93 -19.75 8.33
CA MET A 278 -7.67 -20.65 9.21
C MET A 278 -9.12 -20.20 9.35
N VAL A 279 -9.37 -18.93 9.69
CA VAL A 279 -10.73 -18.37 9.80
C VAL A 279 -11.50 -18.51 8.49
N ASN A 280 -10.86 -18.27 7.36
CA ASN A 280 -11.46 -18.41 6.04
C ASN A 280 -11.86 -19.87 5.73
N THR A 281 -11.01 -20.83 6.12
CA THR A 281 -11.31 -22.27 5.98
C THR A 281 -12.43 -22.69 6.92
N ASN A 282 -12.37 -22.29 8.20
CA ASN A 282 -13.41 -22.55 9.18
C ASN A 282 -14.77 -21.97 8.74
N LYS A 283 -14.76 -20.78 8.13
CA LYS A 283 -15.97 -20.15 7.60
C LYS A 283 -16.57 -20.93 6.44
N ARG A 284 -15.74 -21.46 5.54
CA ARG A 284 -16.19 -22.36 4.47
C ARG A 284 -16.87 -23.60 5.04
N ASP A 285 -16.20 -24.29 5.95
CA ASP A 285 -16.68 -25.55 6.54
C ASP A 285 -17.94 -25.31 7.38
N PHE A 286 -18.01 -24.18 8.08
CA PHE A 286 -19.20 -23.74 8.79
C PHE A 286 -20.38 -23.48 7.84
N ASN A 287 -20.15 -22.85 6.69
CA ASN A 287 -21.19 -22.67 5.68
C ASN A 287 -21.65 -24.01 5.09
N GLU A 288 -20.74 -24.96 4.88
CA GLU A 288 -21.10 -26.32 4.44
C GLU A 288 -21.96 -27.04 5.48
N MET A 289 -21.60 -26.95 6.75
CA MET A 289 -22.40 -27.47 7.86
C MET A 289 -23.81 -26.85 7.88
N VAL A 290 -23.92 -25.52 7.71
CA VAL A 290 -25.21 -24.83 7.62
C VAL A 290 -26.03 -25.37 6.45
N ASN A 291 -25.40 -25.55 5.27
CA ASN A 291 -26.09 -26.07 4.10
C ASN A 291 -26.57 -27.51 4.31
N LYS A 292 -25.79 -28.36 4.99
CA LYS A 292 -26.20 -29.73 5.37
C LYS A 292 -27.36 -29.73 6.37
N LEU A 293 -27.46 -28.73 7.25
CA LEU A 293 -28.58 -28.59 8.17
C LEU A 293 -29.86 -28.08 7.47
N VAL A 294 -29.73 -27.09 6.57
CA VAL A 294 -30.86 -26.50 5.85
C VAL A 294 -31.38 -27.43 4.75
N ASN A 295 -30.48 -28.14 4.08
CA ASN A 295 -30.77 -29.06 2.99
C ASN A 295 -30.01 -30.39 3.21
N PRO A 296 -30.44 -31.21 4.17
CA PRO A 296 -29.78 -32.46 4.49
C PRO A 296 -29.84 -33.42 3.31
N HIS A 297 -28.71 -34.08 3.06
CA HIS A 297 -28.67 -35.28 2.24
C HIS A 297 -29.61 -36.36 2.80
N ARG A 298 -30.04 -37.27 1.94
CA ARG A 298 -30.95 -38.35 2.33
C ARG A 298 -30.17 -39.59 2.76
N GLU A 299 -30.56 -40.15 3.90
CA GLU A 299 -30.10 -41.46 4.34
C GLU A 299 -30.50 -42.52 3.32
N ILE A 300 -29.64 -43.53 3.20
CA ILE A 300 -29.87 -44.72 2.39
C ILE A 300 -29.77 -45.98 3.28
N LEU A 301 -30.45 -47.05 2.89
CA LEU A 301 -30.28 -48.39 3.47
C LEU A 301 -28.86 -48.96 3.25
N GLU A 302 -28.48 -49.91 4.12
CA GLU A 302 -27.22 -50.66 4.04
C GLU A 302 -27.10 -51.51 2.76
N SER A 303 -28.21 -51.82 2.09
CA SER A 303 -28.27 -52.57 0.82
C SER A 303 -27.93 -51.75 -0.43
N PHE A 304 -27.53 -50.49 -0.28
CA PHE A 304 -27.22 -49.62 -1.43
C PHE A 304 -25.88 -49.94 -2.09
N GLU A 305 -25.94 -50.18 -3.39
CA GLU A 305 -24.77 -50.35 -4.25
C GLU A 305 -24.46 -49.01 -4.94
N GLY A 306 -23.42 -48.31 -4.48
CA GLY A 306 -22.96 -47.05 -5.05
C GLY A 306 -22.09 -46.23 -4.08
N GLU A 307 -21.56 -45.10 -4.53
CA GLU A 307 -20.89 -44.13 -3.66
C GLU A 307 -21.93 -43.26 -2.94
N TYR A 308 -21.83 -43.14 -1.61
CA TYR A 308 -22.74 -42.33 -0.81
C TYR A 308 -22.38 -40.84 -0.93
N ASP A 309 -23.21 -40.06 -1.60
CA ASP A 309 -23.03 -38.62 -1.68
C ASP A 309 -23.62 -37.93 -0.43
N THR A 310 -22.76 -37.17 0.25
CA THR A 310 -23.08 -36.42 1.48
C THR A 310 -23.17 -34.92 1.25
N THR A 311 -23.07 -34.46 0.00
CA THR A 311 -23.19 -33.04 -0.32
C THR A 311 -24.60 -32.52 0.01
N PRO A 312 -24.74 -31.22 0.36
CA PRO A 312 -26.06 -30.64 0.66
C PRO A 312 -27.06 -30.87 -0.49
N GLY A 313 -28.20 -31.47 -0.18
CA GLY A 313 -29.24 -31.80 -1.16
C GLY A 313 -28.94 -32.98 -2.09
N ALA A 314 -27.90 -33.77 -1.81
CA ALA A 314 -27.59 -34.97 -2.58
C ALA A 314 -28.81 -35.90 -2.64
N ARG A 315 -29.12 -36.34 -3.86
CA ARG A 315 -30.19 -37.31 -4.12
C ARG A 315 -29.55 -38.65 -4.37
N ASN A 316 -29.61 -39.48 -3.34
CA ASN A 316 -29.23 -40.86 -3.46
C ASN A 316 -30.45 -41.69 -3.86
N ASP A 317 -30.45 -42.22 -5.09
CA ASP A 317 -31.56 -43.01 -5.63
C ASP A 317 -31.53 -44.44 -5.06
N VAL A 318 -32.66 -44.88 -4.55
CA VAL A 318 -32.82 -46.20 -3.92
C VAL A 318 -33.86 -47.01 -4.68
N MET A 319 -33.62 -48.32 -4.80
CA MET A 319 -34.48 -49.24 -5.55
C MET A 319 -35.71 -49.72 -4.75
N GLU A 320 -35.74 -49.45 -3.44
CA GLU A 320 -36.77 -49.95 -2.51
C GLU A 320 -37.46 -48.77 -1.78
N LEU A 321 -38.71 -48.97 -1.34
CA LEU A 321 -39.46 -48.03 -0.48
C LEU A 321 -39.74 -48.73 0.85
N PRO A 322 -39.50 -48.12 2.05
CA PRO A 322 -39.18 -46.73 2.33
C PRO A 322 -37.68 -46.54 2.61
N SER A 323 -36.84 -46.64 1.57
CA SER A 323 -35.39 -46.76 1.72
C SER A 323 -34.63 -45.43 1.72
N SER A 324 -35.34 -44.31 1.61
CA SER A 324 -34.79 -42.96 1.65
C SER A 324 -35.46 -42.13 2.73
N ARG A 325 -34.69 -41.65 3.70
CA ARG A 325 -35.16 -40.79 4.82
C ARG A 325 -34.31 -39.53 4.89
N VAL A 326 -34.84 -38.47 5.50
CA VAL A 326 -34.02 -37.30 5.83
C VAL A 326 -33.04 -37.71 6.91
N ASP A 327 -31.76 -37.42 6.74
CA ASP A 327 -30.77 -37.66 7.79
C ASP A 327 -30.98 -36.67 8.94
N GLU A 328 -31.51 -37.18 10.06
CA GLU A 328 -31.72 -36.45 11.30
C GLU A 328 -30.53 -36.54 12.25
N ARG A 329 -29.42 -37.21 11.87
CA ARG A 329 -28.23 -37.28 12.72
C ARG A 329 -27.69 -35.87 12.93
N ASN A 330 -27.70 -35.45 14.19
CA ASN A 330 -27.24 -34.12 14.62
C ASN A 330 -25.90 -33.75 13.98
N PHE A 331 -25.94 -32.81 13.05
CA PHE A 331 -24.77 -32.21 12.39
C PHE A 331 -23.98 -31.34 13.38
N GLY A 332 -23.20 -31.95 14.28
CA GLY A 332 -22.27 -31.25 15.18
C GLY A 332 -22.92 -30.24 16.14
N ASN A 333 -22.12 -29.69 17.06
CA ASN A 333 -22.60 -28.65 17.99
C ASN A 333 -22.44 -27.26 17.33
N PHE A 334 -23.45 -26.81 16.58
CA PHE A 334 -23.45 -25.53 15.85
C PHE A 334 -23.04 -24.32 16.72
N PRO A 335 -23.59 -24.14 17.96
CA PRO A 335 -23.13 -23.12 18.88
C PRO A 335 -21.60 -23.10 19.10
N ILE A 336 -20.97 -24.26 19.32
CA ILE A 336 -19.52 -24.34 19.53
C ILE A 336 -18.76 -23.88 18.27
N GLY A 337 -19.23 -24.27 17.08
CA GLY A 337 -18.62 -23.84 15.82
C GLY A 337 -18.71 -22.33 15.60
N LYS A 338 -19.85 -21.72 15.95
CA LYS A 338 -20.06 -20.27 15.89
C LYS A 338 -19.15 -19.54 16.88
N ASP A 339 -19.09 -20.02 18.12
CA ASP A 339 -18.31 -19.38 19.19
C ASP A 339 -16.81 -19.45 18.89
N ASN A 340 -16.34 -20.59 18.36
CA ASN A 340 -14.96 -20.73 17.89
C ASN A 340 -14.66 -19.75 16.74
N LEU A 341 -15.52 -19.68 15.72
CA LEU A 341 -15.31 -18.75 14.60
C LEU A 341 -15.21 -17.29 15.07
N GLU A 342 -16.06 -16.87 16.01
CA GLU A 342 -16.01 -15.52 16.59
C GLU A 342 -14.74 -15.29 17.45
N SER A 343 -14.29 -16.30 18.21
CA SER A 343 -13.03 -16.19 18.96
C SER A 343 -11.82 -16.04 18.03
N GLU A 344 -11.80 -16.79 16.92
CA GLU A 344 -10.72 -16.72 15.94
C GLU A 344 -10.72 -15.38 15.17
N ARG A 345 -11.90 -14.84 14.86
CA ARG A 345 -12.04 -13.48 14.30
C ARG A 345 -11.58 -12.40 15.28
N LYS A 346 -11.80 -12.60 16.58
CA LYS A 346 -11.34 -11.66 17.61
C LYS A 346 -9.82 -11.51 17.60
N ILE A 347 -9.08 -12.60 17.41
CA ILE A 347 -7.61 -12.54 17.30
C ILE A 347 -7.18 -11.64 16.12
N ILE A 348 -7.87 -11.75 14.98
CA ILE A 348 -7.61 -10.90 13.80
C ILE A 348 -7.91 -9.42 14.12
N LYS A 349 -9.05 -9.15 14.76
CA LYS A 349 -9.45 -7.79 15.18
C LYS A 349 -8.45 -7.18 16.16
N ASP A 350 -8.00 -7.95 17.14
CA ASP A 350 -7.04 -7.50 18.15
C ASP A 350 -5.69 -7.15 17.51
N ALA A 351 -5.24 -7.92 16.52
CA ALA A 351 -3.98 -7.68 15.81
C ALA A 351 -3.97 -6.37 15.00
N TRP A 352 -5.10 -5.95 14.43
CA TRP A 352 -5.25 -4.67 13.74
C TRP A 352 -5.82 -3.55 14.62
N PHE A 353 -5.81 -3.75 15.94
CA PHE A 353 -6.27 -2.74 16.91
C PHE A 353 -7.70 -2.27 16.63
N HIS A 354 -8.59 -3.19 16.23
CA HIS A 354 -9.99 -2.90 15.91
C HIS A 354 -10.63 -1.96 16.92
N ASP A 355 -10.45 -2.25 18.19
CA ASP A 355 -10.96 -1.47 19.29
C ASP A 355 -10.56 0.02 19.21
N ALA A 356 -9.31 0.32 18.87
CA ALA A 356 -8.84 1.71 18.78
C ALA A 356 -9.47 2.50 17.63
N PHE A 357 -9.73 1.82 16.50
CA PHE A 357 -10.13 2.46 15.24
C PHE A 357 -11.59 2.18 14.84
N ALA A 358 -12.32 1.37 15.62
CA ALA A 358 -13.72 1.08 15.36
C ALA A 358 -14.57 2.35 15.49
N PRO A 359 -15.54 2.56 14.56
CA PRO A 359 -16.53 3.61 14.70
C PRO A 359 -17.23 3.51 16.05
N LEU A 360 -17.43 4.66 16.70
CA LEU A 360 -18.04 4.75 18.03
C LEU A 360 -19.53 4.37 18.06
N THR A 361 -20.10 3.96 16.91
CA THR A 361 -21.53 3.73 16.69
C THR A 361 -22.09 2.48 17.39
N ASP A 362 -21.27 1.46 17.66
CA ASP A 362 -21.72 0.20 18.29
C ASP A 362 -21.55 0.17 19.82
N LEU A 363 -21.22 1.31 20.44
CA LEU A 363 -21.07 1.40 21.88
C LEU A 363 -22.41 1.76 22.53
N THR A 364 -23.05 0.76 23.12
CA THR A 364 -24.20 0.94 23.99
C THR A 364 -23.79 1.68 25.27
N GLY A 365 -23.96 3.00 25.28
CA GLY A 365 -23.70 3.87 26.42
C GLY A 365 -23.77 5.35 26.04
N ASP A 366 -24.78 6.06 26.56
CA ASP A 366 -25.26 7.38 26.13
C ASP A 366 -24.26 8.55 26.22
N ARG A 367 -23.06 8.41 26.81
CA ARG A 367 -22.07 9.51 26.89
C ARG A 367 -20.64 9.00 26.99
N ARG A 368 -19.88 9.05 25.89
CA ARG A 368 -18.40 9.03 25.98
C ARG A 368 -17.87 10.44 25.81
N ASN A 369 -17.08 10.87 26.79
CA ASN A 369 -16.37 12.15 26.75
C ASN A 369 -15.24 12.05 25.71
N GLU A 370 -15.04 13.10 24.90
CA GLU A 370 -13.95 13.21 23.91
C GLU A 370 -12.56 12.82 24.46
N LEU A 371 -12.36 13.01 25.77
CA LEU A 371 -11.16 12.62 26.51
C LEU A 371 -10.87 11.12 26.45
N GLU A 372 -11.89 10.26 26.65
CA GLU A 372 -11.72 8.81 26.68
C GLU A 372 -11.30 8.27 25.30
N ILE A 373 -11.88 8.85 24.24
CA ILE A 373 -11.56 8.51 22.86
C ILE A 373 -10.10 8.87 22.55
N ARG A 374 -9.66 10.08 22.93
CA ARG A 374 -8.26 10.50 22.76
C ARG A 374 -7.30 9.61 23.54
N GLN A 375 -7.64 9.24 24.78
CA GLN A 375 -6.82 8.33 25.59
C GLN A 375 -6.70 6.95 24.93
N ARG A 376 -7.80 6.40 24.41
CA ARG A 376 -7.80 5.10 23.70
C ARG A 376 -6.90 5.11 22.48
N ILE A 377 -6.94 6.19 21.69
CA ILE A 377 -6.08 6.35 20.51
C ILE A 377 -4.62 6.48 20.94
N GLN A 378 -4.30 7.30 21.94
CA GLN A 378 -2.93 7.43 22.44
C GLN A 378 -2.38 6.10 22.97
N GLU A 379 -3.18 5.33 23.69
CA GLU A 379 -2.80 3.98 24.10
C GLU A 379 -2.54 3.06 22.90
N ALA A 380 -3.36 3.14 21.86
CA ALA A 380 -3.18 2.33 20.65
C ALA A 380 -1.88 2.68 19.93
N PHE A 381 -1.58 3.97 19.72
CA PHE A 381 -0.31 4.42 19.16
C PHE A 381 0.89 3.96 20.00
N ARG A 382 0.76 4.00 21.33
CA ARG A 382 1.79 3.48 22.24
C ARG A 382 1.97 1.96 22.12
N ARG A 383 0.88 1.21 21.90
CA ARG A 383 0.92 -0.25 21.70
C ARG A 383 1.50 -0.64 20.35
N ILE A 384 1.21 0.13 19.29
CA ILE A 384 1.84 -0.04 17.98
C ILE A 384 3.35 0.18 18.13
N GLY A 385 3.76 1.29 18.77
CA GLY A 385 5.16 1.54 19.13
C GLY A 385 6.02 1.92 17.93
N THR A 386 7.07 1.13 17.65
CA THR A 386 8.12 1.44 16.66
C THR A 386 7.62 1.72 15.23
N PRO A 387 6.59 1.04 14.68
CA PRO A 387 6.09 1.35 13.33
C PRO A 387 5.63 2.79 13.15
N ILE A 388 5.09 3.45 14.18
CA ILE A 388 4.69 4.87 14.10
C ILE A 388 5.92 5.76 13.87
N GLY A 389 7.00 5.54 14.63
CA GLY A 389 8.25 6.30 14.44
C GLY A 389 8.89 6.06 13.06
N ARG A 390 8.68 4.88 12.46
CA ARG A 390 9.09 4.63 11.06
C ARG A 390 8.22 5.37 10.06
N ILE A 391 6.90 5.43 10.27
CA ILE A 391 6.01 6.24 9.43
C ILE A 391 6.42 7.72 9.51
N GLU A 392 6.70 8.26 10.70
CA GLU A 392 7.19 9.63 10.85
C GLU A 392 8.53 9.86 10.14
N SER A 393 9.51 8.97 10.31
CA SER A 393 10.89 9.17 9.81
C SER A 393 11.14 8.74 8.35
N GLU A 394 10.42 7.73 7.84
CA GLU A 394 10.57 7.20 6.48
C GLU A 394 9.50 7.72 5.51
N LEU A 395 8.33 8.18 6.00
CA LEU A 395 7.24 8.73 5.18
C LEU A 395 7.03 10.23 5.40
N PHE A 396 6.52 10.65 6.55
CA PHE A 396 6.07 12.04 6.72
C PHE A 396 7.22 13.05 6.69
N THR A 397 8.31 12.82 7.41
CA THR A 397 9.43 13.78 7.48
C THR A 397 10.02 14.04 6.09
N PRO A 398 10.43 13.01 5.32
CA PRO A 398 10.96 13.25 3.98
C PRO A 398 9.91 13.84 3.02
N LEU A 399 8.64 13.45 3.13
CA LEU A 399 7.56 13.98 2.27
C LEU A 399 7.29 15.47 2.54
N ILE A 400 7.20 15.87 3.81
CA ILE A 400 6.98 17.27 4.22
C ILE A 400 8.19 18.12 3.80
N VAL A 401 9.41 17.68 4.13
CA VAL A 401 10.63 18.44 3.75
C VAL A 401 10.70 18.64 2.23
N ARG A 402 10.35 17.61 1.45
CA ARG A 402 10.37 17.71 0.00
C ARG A 402 9.22 18.55 -0.56
N SER A 403 8.02 18.42 -0.01
CA SER A 403 6.85 19.24 -0.39
C SER A 403 7.10 20.71 -0.14
N PHE A 404 7.64 21.06 1.04
CA PHE A 404 8.12 22.41 1.34
C PHE A 404 9.14 22.92 0.30
N ASN A 405 10.14 22.11 -0.06
CA ASN A 405 11.13 22.49 -1.07
C ASN A 405 10.51 22.66 -2.47
N LEU A 406 9.51 21.85 -2.84
CA LEU A 406 8.76 22.02 -4.09
C LEU A 406 7.94 23.33 -4.09
N LEU A 407 7.31 23.67 -2.97
CA LEU A 407 6.54 24.91 -2.82
C LEU A 407 7.42 26.16 -2.91
N ILE A 408 8.63 26.13 -2.33
CA ILE A 408 9.60 27.22 -2.48
C ILE A 408 10.07 27.35 -3.93
N ARG A 409 10.44 26.23 -4.58
CA ARG A 409 10.95 26.25 -5.95
C ARG A 409 9.95 26.79 -6.96
N ASN A 410 8.66 26.56 -6.73
CA ASN A 410 7.59 27.03 -7.59
C ASN A 410 7.00 28.38 -7.13
N GLY A 411 7.60 29.02 -6.12
CA GLY A 411 7.26 30.37 -5.70
C GLY A 411 5.94 30.52 -4.92
N VAL A 412 5.34 29.40 -4.47
CA VAL A 412 4.13 29.43 -3.63
C VAL A 412 4.47 29.89 -2.21
N ILE A 413 5.58 29.37 -1.67
CA ILE A 413 6.17 29.87 -0.44
C ILE A 413 7.31 30.83 -0.81
N PRO A 414 7.37 32.04 -0.22
CA PRO A 414 8.46 32.96 -0.49
C PRO A 414 9.81 32.36 -0.09
N ALA A 415 10.89 32.82 -0.74
CA ALA A 415 12.23 32.35 -0.41
C ALA A 415 12.55 32.55 1.09
N PRO A 416 13.29 31.62 1.72
CA PRO A 416 13.59 31.72 3.13
C PRO A 416 14.41 32.99 3.43
N PRO A 417 14.13 33.67 4.56
CA PRO A 417 14.90 34.83 5.00
C PRO A 417 16.39 34.51 5.19
N PRO A 418 17.30 35.50 5.07
CA PRO A 418 18.75 35.30 5.14
C PRO A 418 19.22 34.52 6.39
N GLU A 419 18.54 34.71 7.52
CA GLU A 419 18.79 34.07 8.80
C GLU A 419 18.60 32.54 8.74
N LEU A 420 17.80 32.04 7.78
CA LEU A 420 17.54 30.62 7.58
C LEU A 420 18.45 29.96 6.54
N GLN A 421 19.33 30.72 5.88
CA GLN A 421 20.22 30.14 4.89
C GLN A 421 21.19 29.13 5.52
N GLY A 422 21.25 27.93 4.95
CA GLY A 422 22.13 26.85 5.42
C GLY A 422 21.64 26.11 6.67
N GLN A 423 20.43 26.42 7.17
CA GLN A 423 19.84 25.75 8.32
C GLN A 423 19.03 24.52 7.90
N ASN A 424 19.09 23.47 8.73
CA ASN A 424 18.28 22.28 8.51
C ASN A 424 16.85 22.51 9.04
N LEU A 425 15.88 22.26 8.16
CA LEU A 425 14.47 22.20 8.51
C LEU A 425 14.23 21.04 9.46
N LYS A 426 13.42 21.29 10.50
CA LYS A 426 12.97 20.30 11.46
C LYS A 426 11.44 20.28 11.45
N VAL A 427 10.88 19.09 11.34
CA VAL A 427 9.43 18.85 11.43
C VAL A 427 9.10 18.44 12.86
N MET A 428 8.03 19.00 13.43
CA MET A 428 7.46 18.60 14.72
C MET A 428 6.04 18.08 14.51
N TYR A 429 5.71 16.93 15.10
CA TYR A 429 4.41 16.27 15.03
C TYR A 429 3.59 16.50 16.31
#